data_AF-A0A0D0DG92-F1
#
_entry.id   AF-A0A0D0DG92-F1
#
_cell.length_a   1.000
_cell.length_b   1.000
_cell.length_c   1.000
_cell.angle_alpha   90.00
_cell.angle_beta   90.00
_cell.angle_gamma   90.00
#
_symmetry.space_group_name_H-M   'P 1'
#
loop_
_entity.id
_entity.type
_entity.pdbx_description
1 polymer ?
#
loop_
_entity_poly.entity_id
_entity_poly.type
_entity_poly.pdbx_seq_one_letter_code
_entity_poly.pdbx_strand_id
1 'polypeptide(L)' 'HSIKAINLFISSVNKLYGPITTIRHDRHIHKHIPWTAFVLKPLDWERVNDTKVVISVGHTMSQAASHR' A
#
# COMPACT_ATOMS: atom_id res chain seq x y z
N HIS A 1 11.80 18.93 7.99
CA HIS A 1 12.86 17.90 7.97
C HIS A 1 12.42 16.55 7.37
N SER A 2 11.17 16.09 7.50
CA SER A 2 10.77 14.73 7.06
C SER A 2 10.63 14.51 5.54
N ILE A 3 10.27 15.54 4.76
CA ILE A 3 10.07 15.42 3.29
C ILE A 3 11.37 15.00 2.58
N LYS A 4 12.52 15.51 3.05
CA LYS A 4 13.83 15.20 2.47
C LYS A 4 14.20 13.73 2.66
N ALA A 5 13.83 13.14 3.80
CA ALA A 5 14.07 11.74 4.10
C ALA A 5 13.16 10.80 3.26
N ILE A 6 11.89 11.16 3.08
CA ILE A 6 10.96 10.42 2.22
C ILE A 6 11.43 10.41 0.76
N ASN A 7 11.91 11.54 0.26
CA ASN A 7 12.42 11.62 -1.12
C ASN A 7 13.68 10.75 -1.33
N LEU A 8 14.59 10.73 -0.36
CA LEU A 8 15.77 9.85 -0.37
C LEU A 8 15.38 8.38 -0.32
N PHE A 9 14.39 8.03 0.50
CA PHE A 9 13.84 6.67 0.58
C PHE A 9 13.26 6.25 -0.78
N ILE A 10 12.34 7.03 -1.36
CA ILE A 10 11.71 6.71 -2.64
C ILE A 10 12.75 6.54 -3.76
N SER A 11 13.76 7.42 -3.80
CA SER A 11 14.86 7.32 -4.79
C SER A 11 15.67 6.03 -4.61
N SER A 12 15.99 5.67 -3.37
CA SER A 12 16.75 4.46 -3.04
C SER A 12 15.98 3.20 -3.39
N VAL A 13 14.69 3.14 -3.06
CA VAL A 13 13.83 1.97 -3.32
C VAL A 13 13.61 1.76 -4.82
N ASN A 14 13.39 2.84 -5.60
CA ASN A 14 13.33 2.77 -7.06
C ASN A 14 14.61 2.17 -7.67
N LYS A 15 15.78 2.53 -7.11
CA LYS A 15 17.08 2.06 -7.60
C LYS A 15 17.36 0.61 -7.23
N LEU A 16 17.03 0.19 -6.01
CA LEU A 16 17.38 -1.13 -5.46
C LEU A 16 16.45 -2.25 -5.93
N TYR A 17 15.14 -2.02 -5.92
CA TYR A 17 14.16 -3.08 -6.21
C TYR A 17 13.71 -3.07 -7.66
N GLY A 18 14.28 -2.17 -8.47
CA GLY A 18 13.69 -1.78 -9.73
C GLY A 18 12.24 -1.37 -9.54
N PRO A 19 11.49 -1.21 -10.63
CA PRO A 19 10.11 -0.87 -10.52
C PRO A 19 9.28 -2.13 -10.26
N ILE A 20 9.12 -2.49 -8.97
CA ILE A 20 8.01 -3.32 -8.45
C ILE A 20 6.65 -2.81 -8.99
N THR A 21 6.63 -1.54 -9.35
CA THR A 21 5.51 -0.76 -9.86
C THR A 21 5.41 -0.75 -11.39
N THR A 22 6.20 -1.56 -12.10
CA THR A 22 6.06 -1.70 -13.55
C THR A 22 5.01 -2.73 -13.89
N ILE A 23 3.93 -2.26 -14.50
CA ILE A 23 2.97 -3.12 -15.16
C ILE A 23 3.62 -3.61 -16.46
N ARG A 24 3.77 -4.94 -16.55
CA ARG A 24 4.21 -5.60 -17.77
C ARG A 24 3.02 -6.27 -18.44
N HIS A 25 2.89 -6.10 -19.75
CA HIS A 25 1.95 -6.83 -20.59
C HIS A 25 2.75 -7.54 -21.68
N ASP A 26 2.51 -8.84 -21.88
CA ASP A 26 3.28 -9.68 -22.82
C ASP A 26 4.80 -9.55 -22.66
N ARG A 27 5.27 -9.51 -21.41
CA ARG A 27 6.69 -9.34 -21.03
C ARG A 27 7.30 -7.98 -21.40
N HIS A 28 6.53 -7.08 -22.01
CA HIS A 28 6.94 -5.71 -22.28
C HIS A 28 6.50 -4.76 -21.19
N ILE A 29 7.31 -3.72 -20.94
CA ILE A 29 6.98 -2.65 -20.00
C ILE A 29 5.84 -1.85 -20.60
N HIS A 30 4.66 -1.96 -20.00
CA HIS A 30 3.47 -1.25 -20.46
C HIS A 30 3.32 0.10 -19.74
N LYS A 31 3.58 0.13 -18.42
CA LYS A 31 3.51 1.36 -17.64
C LYS A 31 4.42 1.31 -16.43
N HIS A 32 5.13 2.41 -16.17
CA HIS A 32 5.85 2.63 -14.93
C HIS A 32 4.98 3.44 -13.96
N ILE A 33 4.65 2.87 -12.80
CA ILE A 33 3.95 3.60 -11.74
C ILE A 33 5.01 4.13 -10.76
N PRO A 34 5.14 5.42 -10.48
CA PRO A 34 6.10 5.88 -9.48
C PRO A 34 5.63 5.50 -8.07
N TRP A 35 6.56 5.25 -7.13
CA TRP A 35 6.22 5.01 -5.72
C TRP A 35 5.40 6.15 -5.08
N THR A 36 5.51 7.36 -5.62
CA THR A 36 4.70 8.51 -5.20
C THR A 36 3.19 8.29 -5.39
N ALA A 37 2.79 7.40 -6.29
CA ALA A 37 1.38 7.02 -6.46
C ALA A 37 0.81 6.23 -5.26
N PHE A 38 1.68 5.64 -4.44
CA PHE A 38 1.31 4.90 -3.24
C PHE A 38 1.45 5.74 -1.96
N VAL A 39 1.79 7.03 -2.09
CA VAL A 39 1.85 7.93 -0.94
C VAL A 39 0.42 8.26 -0.52
N LEU A 40 0.01 7.67 0.60
CA LEU A 40 -1.28 7.95 1.22
C LEU A 40 -1.27 9.35 1.83
N LYS A 41 -2.30 10.15 1.50
CA LYS A 41 -2.56 11.41 2.19
C LYS A 41 -3.06 11.11 3.61
N PRO A 42 -2.99 12.08 4.54
CA PRO A 42 -3.51 11.90 5.90
C PRO A 42 -4.95 11.37 5.94
N LEU A 43 -5.83 11.85 5.05
CA LEU A 43 -7.21 11.38 4.94
C LEU A 43 -7.32 9.92 4.45
N ASP A 44 -6.37 9.47 3.62
CA ASP A 44 -6.36 8.09 3.15
C ASP A 44 -5.99 7.13 4.30
N TRP A 45 -5.23 7.59 5.29
CA TRP A 45 -4.91 6.82 6.49
C TRP A 45 -6.11 6.62 7.43
N GLU A 46 -7.04 7.57 7.50
CA GLU A 46 -8.30 7.39 8.23
C GLU A 46 -9.10 6.22 7.64
N ARG A 47 -9.25 6.18 6.31
CA ARG A 47 -9.95 5.09 5.62
C ARG A 47 -9.29 3.72 5.84
N VAL A 48 -7.96 3.68 5.91
CA VAL A 48 -7.23 2.45 6.25
C VAL A 48 -7.54 2.01 7.68
N ASN A 49 -7.63 2.93 8.62
CA ASN A 49 -8.02 2.61 10.00
C ASN A 49 -9.46 2.12 10.10
N ASP A 50 -10.40 2.74 9.37
CA ASP A 50 -11.79 2.27 9.30
C ASP A 50 -11.85 0.82 8.76
N THR A 51 -11.05 0.53 7.75
CA THR A 51 -10.95 -0.82 7.17
C THR A 51 -10.42 -1.84 8.19
N LYS A 52 -9.46 -1.47 9.05
CA LYS A 52 -8.99 -2.34 10.14
C LYS A 52 -10.11 -2.65 11.14
N VAL A 53 -10.97 -1.67 11.43
CA VAL A 53 -12.13 -1.88 12.29
C VAL A 53 -13.09 -2.87 11.64
N VAL A 54 -13.37 -2.74 10.34
CA VAL A 54 -14.23 -3.66 9.59
C VAL A 54 -13.66 -5.09 9.58
N ILE A 55 -12.36 -5.25 9.33
CA ILE A 55 -11.69 -6.56 9.33
C ILE A 55 -11.74 -7.19 10.72
N SER A 56 -11.51 -6.40 11.77
CA SER A 56 -11.58 -6.87 13.15
C SER A 56 -12.99 -7.36 13.50
N VAL A 57 -14.03 -6.59 13.16
CA VAL A 57 -15.43 -6.96 13.40
C VAL A 57 -15.82 -8.24 12.63
N GLY A 58 -15.38 -8.37 11.38
CA GLY A 58 -15.60 -9.59 10.59
C GLY A 58 -14.99 -10.84 11.22
N HIS A 59 -13.78 -10.71 11.77
CA HIS A 59 -13.10 -11.81 12.46
C HIS A 59 -13.81 -12.21 13.76
N THR A 60 -14.29 -11.24 14.54
CA THR A 60 -15.06 -11.51 15.77
C THR A 60 -16.39 -12.22 15.47
N MET A 61 -17.11 -11.79 14.42
CA MET A 61 -18.36 -12.44 14.02
C MET A 61 -18.14 -13.85 13.46
N SER A 62 -17.06 -14.07 12.70
CA SER A 62 -16.70 -15.40 12.19
C SER A 62 -16.35 -16.37 13.31
N GLN A 63 -15.65 -15.93 14.36
CA GLN A 63 -15.38 -16.77 15.54
C GLN A 63 -16.64 -17.05 16.35
N ALA A 64 -17.50 -16.06 16.54
CA ALA A 64 -18.76 -16.24 17.26
C ALA A 64 -19.71 -17.23 16.56
N ALA A 65 -19.68 -17.27 15.22
CA ALA A 65 -20.45 -18.23 14.43
C ALA A 65 -19.84 -19.65 14.43
N SER A 66 -18.52 -19.77 14.63
CA SER A 66 -17.82 -21.07 14.67
C SER A 66 -17.93 -21.81 16.01
N HIS A 67 -18.43 -21.14 17.05
CA HIS A 67 -18.64 -21.71 18.40
C HIS A 67 -20.13 -21.95 18.73
N ARG A 68 -21.02 -21.89 17.73
CA ARG A 68 -22.41 -22.36 17.81
C ARG A 68 -22.57 -23.66 17.06
#